data_AF-A0A522QZF5-F1
#
_entry.id   AF-A0A522QZF5-F1
#
_cell.length_a   1.000
_cell.length_b   1.000
_cell.length_c   1.000
_cell.angle_alpha   90.00
_cell.angle_beta   90.00
_cell.angle_gamma   90.00
#
_symmetry.space_group_name_H-M   'P 1'
#
loop_
_entity.id
_entity.type
_entity.pdbx_description
1 polymer ?
#
loop_
_entity_poly.entity_id
_entity_poly.type
_entity_poly.pdbx_seq_one_letter_code
_entity_poly.pdbx_strand_id
1 'polypeptide(L)'
;MTPMTYSTALTMKFDGAIVEADYVAWIGKETIGLSPYEYPRLVLGEAKSFGKGELIKAGDVAQLKKAAAKLPGATLAVSVLRDEFTDAEKTLLTDLARWGRKLDERGEHRNPLLLLTGTELLNYYVTLEGTWKNKGGEHAKFADYQFTRGLHAIAESTVAIHLGLPSYEEERLRAADERAKHRREKLLVKKAGQ
;
A
#
# COMPACT_ATOMS: atom_id res chain seq x y z
N MET A 1 6.93 2.56 -21.61
CA MET A 1 5.72 2.73 -20.78
C MET A 1 5.12 1.35 -20.57
N THR A 2 4.91 0.93 -19.31
CA THR A 2 4.26 -0.34 -19.02
C THR A 2 2.81 -0.28 -19.51
N PRO A 3 2.32 -1.26 -20.29
CA PRO A 3 0.95 -1.22 -20.79
C PRO A 3 -0.03 -1.27 -19.61
N MET A 4 -1.08 -0.46 -19.67
CA MET A 4 -2.12 -0.39 -18.64
C MET A 4 -3.49 -0.30 -19.31
N THR A 5 -4.48 -0.95 -18.72
CA THR A 5 -5.90 -0.74 -19.03
C THR A 5 -6.66 -0.52 -17.73
N TYR A 6 -7.78 0.21 -17.79
CA TYR A 6 -8.58 0.51 -16.61
C TYR A 6 -10.06 0.60 -16.93
N SER A 7 -10.87 0.47 -15.87
CA SER A 7 -12.32 0.67 -15.88
C SER A 7 -12.69 1.51 -14.67
N THR A 8 -13.69 2.39 -14.82
CA THR A 8 -14.25 3.21 -13.74
C THR A 8 -15.60 2.67 -13.31
N ALA A 9 -15.98 2.88 -12.04
CA ALA A 9 -17.25 2.47 -11.46
C ALA A 9 -17.55 0.97 -11.70
N LEU A 10 -16.61 0.11 -11.30
CA LEU A 10 -16.73 -1.32 -11.53
C LEU A 10 -17.44 -1.99 -10.35
N THR A 11 -18.55 -2.68 -10.66
CA THR A 11 -19.20 -3.60 -9.73
C THR A 11 -18.79 -5.04 -10.05
N MET A 12 -18.24 -5.74 -9.05
CA MET A 12 -17.84 -7.14 -9.13
C MET A 12 -18.73 -8.00 -8.24
N LYS A 13 -18.99 -9.24 -8.67
CA LYS A 13 -19.75 -10.23 -7.90
C LYS A 13 -18.88 -11.45 -7.61
N PHE A 14 -18.75 -11.79 -6.34
CA PHE A 14 -17.99 -12.95 -5.84
C PHE A 14 -18.86 -13.76 -4.89
N ASP A 15 -19.26 -14.99 -5.25
CA ASP A 15 -19.99 -15.92 -4.36
C ASP A 15 -21.15 -15.26 -3.58
N GLY A 16 -22.00 -14.49 -4.26
CA GLY A 16 -23.11 -13.76 -3.64
C GLY A 16 -22.75 -12.43 -2.95
N ALA A 17 -21.47 -12.10 -2.85
CA ALA A 17 -20.99 -10.80 -2.39
C ALA A 17 -20.85 -9.82 -3.56
N ILE A 18 -21.41 -8.62 -3.42
CA ILE A 18 -21.19 -7.49 -4.33
C ILE A 18 -20.10 -6.61 -3.74
N VAL A 19 -19.15 -6.21 -4.58
CA VAL A 19 -18.07 -5.29 -4.25
C VAL A 19 -18.01 -4.21 -5.33
N GLU A 20 -17.86 -2.96 -4.91
CA GLU A 20 -17.72 -1.80 -5.78
C GLU A 20 -16.30 -1.24 -5.66
N ALA A 21 -15.76 -0.76 -6.77
CA ALA A 21 -14.54 0.03 -6.82
C ALA A 21 -14.73 1.21 -7.77
N ASP A 22 -14.32 2.39 -7.34
CA ASP A 22 -14.39 3.61 -8.16
C ASP A 22 -13.56 3.48 -9.43
N TYR A 23 -12.44 2.75 -9.35
CA TYR A 23 -11.67 2.34 -10.52
C TYR A 23 -10.95 1.02 -10.29
N VAL A 24 -10.72 0.30 -11.38
CA VAL A 24 -9.89 -0.90 -11.42
C VAL A 24 -8.91 -0.77 -12.57
N ALA A 25 -7.64 -1.05 -12.32
CA ALA A 25 -6.60 -1.01 -13.33
C ALA A 25 -5.82 -2.31 -13.39
N TRP A 26 -5.44 -2.71 -14.60
CA TRP A 26 -4.51 -3.79 -14.87
C TRP A 26 -3.24 -3.19 -15.43
N ILE A 27 -2.15 -3.39 -14.70
CA ILE A 27 -0.82 -2.96 -15.11
C ILE A 27 -0.09 -4.20 -15.63
N GLY A 28 0.37 -4.16 -16.88
CA GLY A 28 1.12 -5.24 -17.50
C GLY A 28 2.45 -5.51 -16.79
N LYS A 29 3.13 -6.59 -17.18
CA LYS A 29 4.43 -6.97 -16.61
C LYS A 29 5.43 -5.81 -16.69
N GLU A 30 6.04 -5.47 -15.55
CA GLU A 30 7.18 -4.57 -15.53
C GLU A 30 8.40 -5.32 -16.10
N THR A 31 8.88 -4.92 -17.29
CA THR A 31 9.94 -5.63 -18.02
C THR A 31 11.35 -5.15 -17.70
N ILE A 32 11.54 -4.15 -16.85
CA ILE A 32 12.85 -3.54 -16.61
C ILE A 32 13.17 -3.49 -15.12
N GLY A 33 14.14 -4.31 -14.71
CA GLY A 33 14.90 -4.24 -13.45
C GLY A 33 14.22 -4.85 -12.22
N LEU A 34 14.92 -5.77 -11.52
CA LEU A 34 14.81 -6.27 -10.13
C LEU A 34 13.43 -6.34 -9.43
N SER A 35 12.31 -6.17 -10.11
CA SER A 35 10.97 -6.32 -9.55
C SER A 35 10.72 -7.82 -9.39
N PRO A 36 10.51 -8.33 -8.17
CA PRO A 36 10.17 -9.74 -7.98
C PRO A 36 8.78 -10.09 -8.57
N TYR A 37 8.03 -9.09 -9.03
CA TYR A 37 6.68 -9.25 -9.55
C TYR A 37 6.68 -9.38 -11.07
N GLU A 38 6.83 -10.61 -11.54
CA GLU A 38 6.84 -10.97 -12.95
C GLU A 38 5.45 -11.03 -13.62
N TYR A 39 4.38 -10.68 -12.90
CA TYR A 39 3.00 -10.88 -13.31
C TYR A 39 2.24 -9.55 -13.45
N PRO A 40 1.20 -9.50 -14.31
CA PRO A 40 0.28 -8.37 -14.34
C PRO A 40 -0.27 -8.06 -12.95
N ARG A 41 -0.37 -6.78 -12.62
CA ARG A 41 -0.81 -6.28 -11.32
C ARG A 41 -2.22 -5.72 -11.43
N LEU A 42 -3.09 -6.17 -10.53
CA LEU A 42 -4.43 -5.61 -10.36
C LEU A 42 -4.37 -4.48 -9.33
N VAL A 43 -5.03 -3.36 -9.64
CA VAL A 43 -5.24 -2.24 -8.72
C VAL A 43 -6.74 -2.07 -8.50
N LEU A 44 -7.16 -1.99 -7.25
CA LEU A 44 -8.53 -1.69 -6.83
C LEU A 44 -8.55 -0.34 -6.15
N GLY A 45 -9.30 0.60 -6.71
CA GLY A 45 -9.25 2.00 -6.37
C GLY A 45 -10.51 2.53 -5.69
N GLU A 46 -10.30 3.29 -4.63
CA GLU A 46 -11.27 4.19 -4.03
C GLU A 46 -10.78 5.63 -4.26
N ALA A 47 -11.63 6.51 -4.78
CA ALA A 47 -11.30 7.88 -5.12
C ALA A 47 -12.28 8.88 -4.51
N LYS A 48 -11.76 9.86 -3.78
CA LYS A 48 -12.53 11.02 -3.32
C LYS A 48 -11.98 12.31 -3.93
N SER A 49 -12.88 13.20 -4.32
CA SER A 49 -12.53 14.48 -4.97
C SER A 49 -12.04 15.53 -3.96
N PHE A 50 -12.14 16.81 -4.33
CA PHE A 50 -11.92 17.91 -3.39
C PHE A 50 -13.05 17.95 -2.36
N GLY A 51 -12.71 17.94 -1.08
CA GLY A 51 -13.68 18.06 -0.01
C GLY A 51 -13.02 18.49 1.30
N LYS A 52 -13.85 18.91 2.26
CA LYS A 52 -13.41 19.28 3.62
C LYS A 52 -13.75 18.17 4.59
N GLY A 53 -12.92 18.01 5.63
CA GLY A 53 -13.11 17.00 6.66
C GLY A 53 -12.71 15.61 6.19
N GLU A 54 -13.35 14.59 6.76
CA GLU A 54 -13.11 13.18 6.48
C GLU A 54 -13.81 12.75 5.19
N LEU A 55 -13.02 12.45 4.17
CA LEU A 55 -13.47 11.92 2.89
C LEU A 55 -13.42 10.39 2.87
N ILE A 56 -12.39 9.81 3.49
CA ILE A 56 -12.26 8.35 3.63
C ILE A 56 -12.97 7.90 4.91
N LYS A 57 -13.99 7.06 4.74
CA LYS A 57 -14.84 6.55 5.82
C LYS A 57 -14.54 5.08 6.08
N ALA A 58 -14.95 4.61 7.26
CA ALA A 58 -14.83 3.20 7.63
C ALA A 58 -15.54 2.26 6.64
N GLY A 59 -16.65 2.70 6.03
CA GLY A 59 -17.38 1.96 5.00
C GLY A 59 -16.54 1.74 3.73
N ASP A 60 -15.81 2.76 3.28
CA ASP A 60 -14.95 2.69 2.10
C ASP A 60 -13.81 1.65 2.34
N VAL A 61 -13.17 1.74 3.51
CA VAL A 61 -12.12 0.79 3.93
C VAL A 61 -12.66 -0.64 4.05
N ALA A 62 -13.89 -0.82 4.53
CA ALA A 62 -14.53 -2.12 4.62
C ALA A 62 -14.80 -2.73 3.23
N GLN A 63 -15.24 -1.93 2.25
CA GLN A 63 -15.44 -2.38 0.87
C GLN A 63 -14.11 -2.80 0.22
N LEU A 64 -13.05 -2.00 0.37
CA LEU A 64 -11.72 -2.35 -0.12
C LEU A 64 -11.21 -3.67 0.49
N LYS A 65 -11.35 -3.86 1.82
CA LYS A 65 -10.97 -5.13 2.48
C LYS A 65 -11.76 -6.31 1.95
N LYS A 66 -13.07 -6.13 1.70
CA LYS A 66 -13.95 -7.14 1.14
C LYS A 66 -13.53 -7.52 -0.29
N ALA A 67 -13.16 -6.54 -1.10
CA ALA A 67 -12.63 -6.75 -2.46
C ALA A 67 -11.31 -7.52 -2.43
N ALA A 68 -10.36 -7.03 -1.64
CA ALA A 68 -9.02 -7.62 -1.49
C ALA A 68 -9.07 -9.07 -0.97
N ALA A 69 -9.99 -9.38 -0.05
CA ALA A 69 -10.17 -10.75 0.45
C ALA A 69 -10.55 -11.75 -0.65
N LYS A 70 -11.16 -11.29 -1.75
CA LYS A 70 -11.50 -12.10 -2.93
C LYS A 70 -10.43 -12.03 -4.03
N LEU A 71 -9.54 -11.04 -3.96
CA LEU A 71 -8.48 -10.79 -4.93
C LEU A 71 -7.12 -10.65 -4.23
N PRO A 72 -6.55 -11.74 -3.69
CA PRO A 72 -5.21 -11.72 -3.10
C PRO A 72 -4.17 -11.21 -4.11
N GLY A 73 -3.21 -10.42 -3.62
CA GLY A 73 -2.13 -9.81 -4.41
C GLY A 73 -2.53 -8.50 -5.11
N ALA A 74 -3.81 -8.11 -5.12
CA ALA A 74 -4.23 -6.84 -5.67
C ALA A 74 -3.68 -5.67 -4.83
N THR A 75 -3.19 -4.63 -5.50
CA THR A 75 -2.85 -3.37 -4.84
C THR A 75 -4.14 -2.60 -4.56
N LEU A 76 -4.36 -2.23 -3.30
CA LEU A 76 -5.43 -1.31 -2.93
C LEU A 76 -4.93 0.11 -3.13
N ALA A 77 -5.68 0.95 -3.82
CA ALA A 77 -5.36 2.35 -4.00
C ALA A 77 -6.43 3.22 -3.34
N VAL A 78 -5.99 4.17 -2.51
CA VAL A 78 -6.85 5.21 -1.94
C VAL A 78 -6.35 6.55 -2.43
N SER A 79 -7.21 7.26 -3.15
CA SER A 79 -6.87 8.50 -3.83
C SER A 79 -7.73 9.66 -3.34
N VAL A 80 -7.09 10.78 -3.00
CA VAL A 80 -7.76 12.03 -2.64
C VAL A 80 -7.13 13.20 -3.39
N LEU A 81 -7.93 14.19 -3.82
CA LEU A 81 -7.40 15.36 -4.56
C LEU A 81 -6.83 16.47 -3.66
N ARG A 82 -6.90 16.30 -2.33
CA ARG A 82 -6.30 17.18 -1.33
C ARG A 82 -4.86 16.76 -1.02
N ASP A 83 -4.07 17.66 -0.44
CA ASP A 83 -2.62 17.49 -0.30
C ASP A 83 -2.19 16.51 0.81
N GLU A 84 -3.09 16.12 1.70
CA GLU A 84 -2.79 15.29 2.88
C GLU A 84 -4.01 14.48 3.31
N PHE A 85 -3.83 13.48 4.17
CA PHE A 85 -4.90 12.77 4.87
C PHE A 85 -5.13 13.37 6.28
N THR A 86 -6.36 13.29 6.83
CA THR A 86 -6.64 13.76 8.19
C THR A 86 -6.14 12.72 9.18
N ASP A 87 -6.00 13.07 10.45
CA ASP A 87 -5.54 12.09 11.45
C ASP A 87 -6.53 10.93 11.63
N ALA A 88 -7.83 11.19 11.50
CA ALA A 88 -8.86 10.15 11.52
C ALA A 88 -8.74 9.21 10.31
N GLU A 89 -8.52 9.75 9.12
CA GLU A 89 -8.29 8.94 7.90
C GLU A 89 -6.97 8.16 7.99
N LYS A 90 -5.89 8.79 8.45
CA LYS A 90 -4.59 8.12 8.66
C LYS A 90 -4.73 6.94 9.62
N THR A 91 -5.58 7.04 10.63
CA THR A 91 -5.88 5.93 11.54
C THR A 91 -6.52 4.77 10.79
N LEU A 92 -7.58 5.02 10.02
CA LEU A 92 -8.26 4.01 9.21
C LEU A 92 -7.32 3.37 8.16
N LEU A 93 -6.51 4.19 7.50
CA LEU A 93 -5.57 3.76 6.48
C LEU A 93 -4.38 3.00 7.06
N THR A 94 -3.93 3.34 8.27
CA THR A 94 -2.91 2.59 9.01
C THR A 94 -3.40 1.17 9.30
N ASP A 95 -4.64 1.03 9.75
CA ASP A 95 -5.24 -0.28 9.99
C ASP A 95 -5.43 -1.07 8.71
N LEU A 96 -5.73 -0.40 7.59
CA LEU A 96 -5.78 -1.04 6.28
C LEU A 96 -4.40 -1.49 5.80
N ALA A 97 -3.38 -0.64 5.90
CA ALA A 97 -2.00 -0.95 5.51
C ALA A 97 -1.46 -2.15 6.29
N ARG A 98 -1.62 -2.15 7.62
CA ARG A 98 -1.23 -3.26 8.49
C ARG A 98 -1.98 -4.54 8.17
N TRP A 99 -3.28 -4.45 7.84
CA TRP A 99 -4.06 -5.59 7.41
C TRP A 99 -3.54 -6.17 6.09
N GLY A 100 -3.22 -5.32 5.11
CA GLY A 100 -2.70 -5.71 3.79
C GLY A 100 -1.29 -6.31 3.81
N ARG A 101 -0.47 -5.92 4.79
CA ARG A 101 0.87 -6.48 5.05
C ARG A 101 0.87 -7.87 5.68
N LYS A 102 -0.28 -8.36 6.17
CA LYS A 102 -0.36 -9.71 6.74
C LYS A 102 -0.02 -10.72 5.65
N LEU A 103 0.84 -11.67 6.00
CA LEU A 103 1.20 -12.77 5.12
C LEU A 103 -0.01 -13.69 4.91
N ASP A 104 -0.19 -14.15 3.68
CA ASP A 104 -1.10 -15.24 3.36
C ASP A 104 -0.48 -16.62 3.68
N GLU A 105 -1.20 -17.69 3.36
CA GLU A 105 -0.76 -19.07 3.60
C GLU A 105 0.51 -19.44 2.80
N ARG A 106 0.86 -18.64 1.78
CA ARG A 106 2.05 -18.82 0.94
C ARG A 106 3.21 -17.97 1.41
N GLY A 107 3.03 -17.16 2.46
CA GLY A 107 4.05 -16.25 2.95
C GLY A 107 4.16 -14.96 2.13
N GLU A 108 3.20 -14.68 1.24
CA GLU A 108 3.18 -13.49 0.40
C GLU A 108 2.33 -12.38 1.03
N HIS A 109 2.62 -11.13 0.67
CA HIS A 109 1.81 -10.00 1.15
C HIS A 109 0.41 -10.11 0.57
N ARG A 110 -0.61 -9.96 1.42
CA ARG A 110 -2.00 -10.01 0.96
C ARG A 110 -2.29 -8.94 -0.09
N ASN A 111 -2.13 -7.66 0.25
CA ASN A 111 -2.57 -6.57 -0.61
C ASN A 111 -1.81 -5.27 -0.26
N PRO A 112 -0.82 -4.83 -1.06
CA PRO A 112 -0.14 -3.56 -0.84
C PRO A 112 -1.13 -2.38 -0.88
N LEU A 113 -0.93 -1.37 -0.03
CA LEU A 113 -1.72 -0.14 -0.04
C LEU A 113 -0.93 0.97 -0.74
N LEU A 114 -1.55 1.59 -1.74
CA LEU A 114 -1.07 2.75 -2.46
C LEU A 114 -1.90 3.96 -2.04
N LEU A 115 -1.23 5.00 -1.55
CA LEU A 115 -1.88 6.24 -1.11
C LEU A 115 -1.52 7.37 -2.06
N LEU A 116 -2.52 8.01 -2.65
CA LEU A 116 -2.32 9.08 -3.60
C LEU A 116 -3.07 10.32 -3.12
N THR A 117 -2.35 11.42 -2.98
CA THR A 117 -2.88 12.74 -2.65
C THR A 117 -2.81 13.63 -3.89
N GLY A 118 -3.31 14.87 -3.78
CA GLY A 118 -3.12 15.89 -4.80
C GLY A 118 -1.65 16.09 -5.18
N THR A 119 -0.72 15.86 -4.23
CA THR A 119 0.72 15.90 -4.46
C THR A 119 1.16 14.93 -5.55
N GLU A 120 0.74 13.67 -5.49
CA GLU A 120 1.07 12.65 -6.48
C GLU A 120 0.23 12.76 -7.76
N LEU A 121 -1.05 13.15 -7.62
CA LEU A 121 -2.03 13.07 -8.70
C LEU A 121 -2.00 14.27 -9.66
N LEU A 122 -1.64 15.46 -9.18
CA LEU A 122 -1.85 16.70 -9.94
C LEU A 122 -0.57 17.28 -10.57
N ASN A 123 0.58 16.62 -10.40
CA ASN A 123 1.86 17.13 -10.88
C ASN A 123 2.28 16.52 -12.23
N TYR A 124 1.45 16.74 -13.26
CA TYR A 124 1.55 16.07 -14.58
C TYR A 124 2.83 16.38 -15.38
N TYR A 125 3.56 17.44 -15.03
CA TYR A 125 4.73 17.89 -15.78
C TYR A 125 6.06 17.40 -15.21
N VAL A 126 6.03 16.69 -14.08
CA VAL A 126 7.22 16.24 -13.37
C VAL A 126 7.11 14.74 -13.07
N THR A 127 8.24 14.04 -13.07
CA THR A 127 8.28 12.66 -12.59
C THR A 127 7.88 12.58 -11.11
N LEU A 128 7.49 11.40 -10.64
CA LEU A 128 7.19 11.21 -9.21
C LEU A 128 8.39 11.57 -8.32
N GLU A 129 9.60 11.19 -8.75
CA GLU A 129 10.88 11.61 -8.14
C GLU A 129 10.96 13.15 -8.02
N GLY A 130 10.75 13.87 -9.13
CA GLY A 130 10.84 15.33 -9.11
C GLY A 130 9.73 15.96 -8.27
N THR A 131 8.52 15.40 -8.31
CA THR A 131 7.39 15.81 -7.47
C THR A 131 7.75 15.74 -5.98
N TRP A 132 8.26 14.59 -5.54
CA TRP A 132 8.63 14.37 -4.15
C TRP A 132 9.86 15.18 -3.72
N LYS A 133 10.85 15.33 -4.61
CA LYS A 133 12.01 16.19 -4.39
C LYS A 133 11.61 17.65 -4.20
N ASN A 134 10.70 18.16 -5.04
CA ASN A 134 10.21 19.54 -5.00
C ASN A 134 9.32 19.80 -3.77
N LYS A 135 8.52 18.81 -3.35
CA LYS A 135 7.68 18.91 -2.13
C LYS A 135 8.54 19.03 -0.87
N GLY A 136 9.71 18.39 -0.83
CA GLY A 136 10.60 18.43 0.32
C GLY A 136 10.11 17.57 1.50
N GLY A 137 10.68 17.81 2.69
CA GLY A 137 10.27 17.16 3.93
C GLY A 137 10.35 15.62 3.86
N GLU A 138 9.32 14.94 4.35
CA GLU A 138 9.24 13.47 4.28
C GLU A 138 9.26 12.95 2.84
N HIS A 139 8.64 13.65 1.89
CA HIS A 139 8.57 13.20 0.50
C HIS A 139 9.96 13.11 -0.13
N ALA A 140 10.84 14.10 0.11
CA ALA A 140 12.18 14.12 -0.46
C ALA A 140 13.07 12.94 -0.03
N LYS A 141 12.78 12.31 1.12
CA LYS A 141 13.49 11.10 1.57
C LYS A 141 13.25 9.89 0.66
N PHE A 142 12.15 9.92 -0.10
CA PHE A 142 11.73 8.85 -1.01
C PHE A 142 11.87 9.26 -2.48
N ALA A 143 12.53 10.39 -2.78
CA ALA A 143 12.66 10.85 -4.16
C ALA A 143 13.58 9.96 -5.01
N ASP A 144 14.46 9.17 -4.40
CA ASP A 144 15.40 8.31 -5.14
C ASP A 144 14.69 7.24 -5.98
N TYR A 145 15.37 6.83 -7.04
CA TYR A 145 14.89 5.86 -8.02
C TYR A 145 14.34 4.55 -7.42
N GLN A 146 14.97 4.03 -6.37
CA GLN A 146 14.56 2.77 -5.73
C GLN A 146 13.16 2.84 -5.09
N PHE A 147 12.71 4.04 -4.72
CA PHE A 147 11.42 4.27 -4.06
C PHE A 147 10.31 4.63 -5.05
N THR A 148 10.70 5.16 -6.21
CA THR A 148 9.77 5.62 -7.26
C THR A 148 9.62 4.64 -8.41
N ARG A 149 10.40 3.55 -8.43
CA ARG A 149 10.36 2.54 -9.49
C ARG A 149 9.48 1.35 -9.12
N GLY A 150 8.38 1.25 -9.85
CA GLY A 150 7.49 0.09 -9.81
C GLY A 150 6.42 0.20 -8.74
N LEU A 151 5.27 -0.42 -9.01
CA LEU A 151 4.06 -0.21 -8.21
C LEU A 151 4.25 -0.52 -6.72
N HIS A 152 5.02 -1.56 -6.40
CA HIS A 152 5.23 -1.97 -5.01
C HIS A 152 6.10 -0.97 -4.23
N ALA A 153 7.19 -0.48 -4.83
CA ALA A 153 8.04 0.51 -4.19
C ALA A 153 7.29 1.83 -3.97
N ILE A 154 6.48 2.24 -4.95
CA ILE A 154 5.63 3.43 -4.82
C ILE A 154 4.60 3.22 -3.70
N ALA A 155 3.94 2.07 -3.64
CA ALA A 155 2.98 1.76 -2.58
C ALA A 155 3.63 1.85 -1.18
N GLU A 156 4.76 1.17 -0.96
CA GLU A 156 5.49 1.23 0.31
C GLU A 156 5.92 2.66 0.66
N SER A 157 6.44 3.41 -0.33
CA SER A 157 6.88 4.80 -0.13
C SER A 157 5.73 5.72 0.23
N THR A 158 4.59 5.61 -0.46
CA THR A 158 3.40 6.43 -0.16
C THR A 158 2.83 6.15 1.22
N VAL A 159 2.85 4.89 1.67
CA VAL A 159 2.47 4.51 3.03
C VAL A 159 3.43 5.12 4.06
N ALA A 160 4.74 5.08 3.80
CA ALA A 160 5.72 5.69 4.69
C ALA A 160 5.56 7.21 4.78
N ILE A 161 5.40 7.88 3.64
CA ILE A 161 5.19 9.33 3.54
C ILE A 161 3.92 9.77 4.28
N HIS A 162 2.79 9.13 3.99
CA HIS A 162 1.48 9.62 4.43
C HIS A 162 1.07 9.11 5.81
N LEU A 163 1.56 7.95 6.23
CA LEU A 163 1.19 7.30 7.50
C LEU A 163 2.34 7.21 8.51
N GLY A 164 3.58 7.55 8.11
CA GLY A 164 4.74 7.41 8.99
C GLY A 164 5.07 5.96 9.37
N LEU A 165 4.58 4.99 8.59
CA LEU A 165 4.86 3.58 8.83
C LEU A 165 6.25 3.22 8.28
N PRO A 166 7.03 2.39 8.99
CA PRO A 166 8.25 1.83 8.42
C PRO A 166 7.92 0.94 7.22
N SER A 167 8.94 0.68 6.39
CA SER A 167 8.80 -0.30 5.32
C SER A 167 8.48 -1.68 5.89
N TYR A 168 7.76 -2.50 5.13
CA TYR A 168 7.48 -3.86 5.53
C TYR A 168 8.76 -4.66 5.86
N GLU A 169 9.81 -4.49 5.06
CA GLU A 169 11.08 -5.19 5.24
C GLU A 169 11.72 -4.85 6.60
N GLU A 170 11.68 -3.58 7.00
CA GLU A 170 12.12 -3.16 8.34
C GLU A 170 11.25 -3.76 9.44
N GLU A 171 9.92 -3.81 9.28
CA GLU A 171 9.03 -4.47 10.24
C GLU A 171 9.35 -5.97 10.37
N ARG A 172 9.60 -6.65 9.24
CA ARG A 172 9.92 -8.08 9.20
C ARG A 172 11.25 -8.37 9.89
N LEU A 173 12.28 -7.57 9.60
CA LEU A 173 13.60 -7.71 10.22
C LEU A 173 13.51 -7.50 11.73
N ARG A 174 12.81 -6.46 12.19
CA ARG A 174 12.56 -6.22 13.63
C ARG A 174 11.85 -7.39 14.29
N ALA A 175 10.77 -7.89 13.68
CA ALA A 175 10.04 -9.04 14.20
C ALA A 175 10.88 -10.32 14.24
N ALA A 176 11.76 -10.54 13.25
CA ALA A 176 12.68 -11.68 13.23
C ALA A 176 13.70 -11.60 14.37
N ASP A 177 14.27 -10.40 14.60
CA ASP A 177 15.21 -10.13 15.68
C ASP A 177 14.56 -10.34 17.06
N GLU A 178 13.34 -9.84 17.26
CA GLU A 178 12.57 -10.07 18.50
C GLU A 178 12.30 -11.55 18.75
N ARG A 179 11.87 -12.29 17.72
CA ARG A 179 11.68 -13.75 17.82
C ARG A 179 12.98 -14.46 18.15
N ALA A 180 14.11 -14.02 17.58
CA ALA A 180 15.41 -14.60 17.88
C ALA A 180 15.84 -14.35 19.32
N LYS A 181 15.64 -13.13 19.85
CA LYS A 181 15.86 -12.79 21.27
C LYS A 181 15.01 -13.66 22.19
N HIS A 182 13.71 -13.76 21.93
CA HIS A 182 12.79 -14.54 22.76
C HIS A 182 13.12 -16.05 22.75
N ARG A 183 13.56 -16.60 21.61
CA ARG A 183 14.05 -17.99 21.54
C ARG A 183 15.31 -18.21 22.38
N ARG A 184 16.25 -17.27 22.36
CA ARG A 184 17.48 -17.33 23.17
C ARG A 184 17.16 -17.28 24.67
N GLU A 185 16.27 -16.39 25.10
CA GLU A 185 15.82 -16.30 26.49
C GLU A 185 15.16 -17.60 26.98
N LYS A 186 14.24 -18.18 26.19
CA LYS A 186 13.62 -19.46 26.53
C LYS A 186 14.64 -20.60 26.65
N LEU A 187 15.66 -20.63 25.80
CA LEU A 187 16.74 -21.62 25.88
C LEU A 187 17.59 -21.43 27.13
N LEU A 188 17.87 -20.18 27.54
CA LEU A 188 18.62 -19.88 28.76
C LEU A 188 17.84 -20.27 30.02
N VAL A 189 16.54 -19.95 30.09
CA VAL A 189 15.65 -20.35 31.20
C VAL A 189 15.57 -21.87 31.30
N LYS A 190 15.45 -22.58 30.18
CA LYS A 190 15.43 -24.05 30.16
C LYS A 190 16.75 -24.67 30.64
N LYS A 191 17.88 -24.04 30.34
CA LYS A 191 19.21 -24.48 30.81
C LYS A 191 19.47 -24.15 32.29
N ALA A 192 18.89 -23.07 32.82
CA ALA A 192 19.06 -22.67 34.22
C ALA A 192 18.14 -23.44 35.19
N GLY A 193 17.11 -24.11 34.68
CA GLY A 193 16.21 -24.99 35.44
C GLY A 193 16.57 -26.48 35.38
N GLN A 194 17.72 -26.84 34.81
CA GLN A 194 18.33 -28.18 34.85
C GLN A 194 19.55 -28.14 35.76
#